data_AF-A0A7X3IBZ5-F1
#
_entry.id   AF-A0A7X3IBZ5-F1
#
_cell.length_a   1.000
_cell.length_b   1.000
_cell.length_c   1.000
_cell.angle_alpha   90.00
_cell.angle_beta   90.00
_cell.angle_gamma   90.00
#
_symmetry.space_group_name_H-M   'P 1'
#
loop_
_entity.id
_entity.type
_entity.pdbx_description
1 polymer ?
#
loop_
_entity_poly.entity_id
_entity_poly.type
_entity_poly.pdbx_seq_one_letter_code
_entity_poly.pdbx_strand_id
1 'polypeptide(L)'
;MTRTDSSPALKAFATLRFEGDSLDVSTLSEMLGVTPTLAYRKGEPYRLGKRGAEKIGETGYWLLNTKDRLGTPELSDHIAFIVDILAGADKDQTFDRLKSAVGAASLSTLVTLFWFGQAGAQPPTIDPRLEGLVRRLRGAIETDFVTKGRDPERIDGRAA
;
A
#
# COMPACT_ATOMS: atom_id res chain seq x y z
N MET A 1 -30.80 3.54 19.34
CA MET A 1 -29.46 4.13 19.58
C MET A 1 -28.45 3.00 19.61
N THR A 2 -27.85 2.68 18.46
CA THR A 2 -26.80 1.66 18.39
C THR A 2 -25.47 2.39 18.56
N ARG A 3 -24.90 2.30 19.76
CA ARG A 3 -23.49 2.62 19.98
C ARG A 3 -22.73 1.57 19.19
N THR A 4 -22.26 1.94 18.00
CA THR A 4 -21.27 1.13 17.29
C THR A 4 -20.00 1.23 18.13
N ASP A 5 -19.78 0.22 18.97
CA ASP A 5 -18.48 -0.01 19.58
C ASP A 5 -17.46 0.03 18.45
N SER A 6 -16.62 1.07 18.50
CA SER A 6 -15.55 1.28 17.54
C SER A 6 -14.58 0.13 17.73
N SER A 7 -14.64 -0.87 16.84
CA SER A 7 -13.66 -1.95 16.74
C SER A 7 -12.26 -1.36 16.95
N PRO A 8 -11.40 -1.96 17.81
CA PRO A 8 -10.13 -1.34 18.19
C PRO A 8 -9.37 -0.95 16.92
N ALA A 9 -9.27 0.36 16.71
CA ALA A 9 -8.91 0.95 15.43
C ALA A 9 -7.58 0.37 14.95
N LEU A 10 -7.61 -0.33 13.81
CA LEU A 10 -6.45 -0.90 13.13
C LEU A 10 -5.32 0.14 13.11
N LYS A 11 -4.23 -0.15 13.81
CA LYS A 11 -3.17 0.83 14.09
C LYS A 11 -2.15 0.93 12.97
N ALA A 12 -2.09 -0.03 12.05
CA ALA A 12 -1.20 0.03 10.91
C ALA A 12 -1.71 -0.82 9.76
N PHE A 13 -1.34 -0.45 8.54
CA PHE A 13 -1.51 -1.29 7.35
C PHE A 13 -0.58 -0.78 6.24
N ALA A 14 -0.45 -1.55 5.17
CA ALA A 14 0.33 -1.20 4.00
C ALA A 14 -0.52 -1.31 2.73
N THR A 15 -0.12 -0.55 1.72
CA THR A 15 -0.60 -0.72 0.35
C THR A 15 0.56 -0.96 -0.59
N LEU A 16 0.33 -1.79 -1.61
CA LEU A 16 1.20 -1.94 -2.77
C LEU A 16 0.39 -1.59 -4.01
N ARG A 17 0.86 -0.61 -4.78
CA ARG A 17 0.20 -0.08 -5.96
C ARG A 17 1.10 -0.16 -7.18
N PHE A 18 0.53 -0.64 -8.28
CA PHE A 18 1.05 -0.44 -9.63
C PHE A 18 0.06 0.38 -10.44
N GLU A 19 0.54 1.35 -11.21
CA GLU A 19 -0.30 2.24 -12.00
C GLU A 19 0.37 2.58 -13.33
N GLY A 20 -0.38 2.50 -14.43
CA GLY A 20 0.09 2.83 -15.78
C GLY A 20 -0.87 2.37 -16.88
N ASP A 21 -0.78 3.01 -18.05
CA ASP A 21 -1.73 2.84 -19.14
C ASP A 21 -1.72 1.43 -19.77
N SER A 22 -0.55 0.79 -19.77
CA SER A 22 -0.35 -0.56 -20.32
C SER A 22 -0.41 -1.65 -19.24
N LEU A 23 -1.01 -1.37 -18.08
CA LEU A 23 -1.12 -2.33 -17.00
C LEU A 23 -2.01 -3.52 -17.39
N ASP A 24 -1.45 -4.73 -17.32
CA ASP A 24 -2.23 -5.98 -17.37
C ASP A 24 -2.46 -6.51 -15.95
N VAL A 25 -3.72 -6.43 -15.51
CA VAL A 25 -4.17 -6.88 -14.19
C VAL A 25 -3.93 -8.38 -14.00
N SER A 26 -4.20 -9.19 -15.02
CA SER A 26 -4.12 -10.65 -14.92
C SER A 26 -2.67 -11.09 -14.75
N THR A 27 -1.78 -10.57 -15.60
CA THR A 27 -0.35 -10.86 -15.55
C THR A 27 0.27 -10.43 -14.21
N LEU A 28 -0.02 -9.22 -13.72
CA LEU A 28 0.50 -8.77 -12.42
C LEU A 28 0.00 -9.64 -11.27
N SER A 29 -1.29 -9.98 -11.25
CA SER A 29 -1.86 -10.80 -10.17
C SER A 29 -1.27 -12.21 -10.14
N GLU A 30 -1.03 -12.80 -11.32
CA GLU A 30 -0.38 -14.10 -11.47
C GLU A 30 1.08 -14.06 -10.99
N MET A 31 1.86 -13.06 -11.41
CA MET A 31 3.26 -12.91 -10.99
C MET A 31 3.39 -12.68 -9.48
N LEU A 32 2.48 -11.91 -8.90
CA LEU A 32 2.48 -11.58 -7.46
C LEU A 32 1.81 -12.66 -6.61
N GLY A 33 1.17 -13.66 -7.22
CA GLY A 33 0.50 -14.76 -6.52
C GLY A 33 -0.63 -14.30 -5.59
N VAL A 34 -1.21 -13.12 -5.80
CA VAL A 34 -2.18 -12.51 -4.89
C VAL A 34 -3.30 -11.81 -5.67
N THR A 35 -4.53 -12.00 -5.21
CA THR A 35 -5.66 -11.22 -5.72
C THR A 35 -5.58 -9.79 -5.19
N PRO A 36 -5.62 -8.75 -6.05
CA PRO A 36 -5.64 -7.35 -5.60
C PRO A 36 -6.90 -7.02 -4.79
N THR A 37 -6.83 -5.94 -4.02
CA THR A 37 -8.01 -5.33 -3.38
C THR A 37 -8.83 -4.53 -4.37
N LEU A 38 -8.17 -3.86 -5.34
CA LEU A 38 -8.80 -3.16 -6.45
C LEU A 38 -7.90 -3.28 -7.67
N ALA A 39 -8.45 -3.63 -8.81
CA ALA A 39 -7.72 -3.56 -10.07
C ALA A 39 -8.65 -3.34 -11.26
N TYR A 40 -8.16 -2.63 -12.25
CA TYR A 40 -8.83 -2.35 -13.52
C TYR A 40 -7.78 -1.94 -14.57
N ARG A 41 -8.07 -2.19 -15.84
CA ARG A 41 -7.29 -1.63 -16.95
C ARG A 41 -7.80 -0.23 -17.29
N LYS A 42 -6.98 0.54 -18.01
CA LYS A 42 -7.41 1.83 -18.56
C LYS A 42 -8.68 1.65 -19.40
N GLY A 43 -9.65 2.53 -19.21
CA GLY A 43 -10.94 2.48 -19.91
C GLY A 43 -11.93 1.47 -19.35
N GLU A 44 -11.53 0.59 -18.41
CA GLU A 44 -12.47 -0.31 -17.75
C GLU A 44 -13.27 0.43 -16.66
N PRO A 45 -14.55 0.08 -16.47
CA PRO A 45 -15.34 0.62 -15.37
C PRO A 45 -14.90 0.02 -14.03
N TYR A 46 -14.88 0.84 -12.99
CA TYR A 46 -14.61 0.42 -11.62
C TYR A 46 -15.54 1.11 -10.62
N ARG A 47 -15.70 0.51 -9.44
CA ARG A 47 -16.47 1.08 -8.31
C ARG A 47 -15.67 1.03 -7.02
N LEU A 48 -15.72 2.12 -6.27
CA LEU A 48 -15.13 2.21 -4.93
C LEU A 48 -16.20 1.84 -3.88
N GLY A 49 -16.09 0.62 -3.35
CA GLY A 49 -17.03 0.11 -2.34
C GLY A 49 -18.42 -0.23 -2.90
N LYS A 50 -19.26 -0.85 -2.04
CA LYS A 50 -20.56 -1.41 -2.45
C LYS A 50 -21.58 -0.39 -2.97
N ARG A 51 -21.44 0.88 -2.60
CA ARG A 51 -22.36 1.98 -2.96
C ARG A 51 -21.68 3.08 -3.77
N GLY A 52 -20.46 2.85 -4.23
CA GLY A 52 -19.74 3.82 -5.05
C GLY A 52 -20.38 3.96 -6.43
N ALA A 53 -20.38 5.19 -6.95
CA ALA A 53 -20.68 5.41 -8.36
C ALA A 53 -19.66 4.69 -9.24
N GLU A 54 -20.12 4.19 -10.38
CA GLU A 54 -19.24 3.66 -11.41
C GLU A 54 -18.44 4.78 -12.05
N LYS A 55 -17.14 4.52 -12.23
CA LYS A 55 -16.17 5.44 -12.82
C LYS A 55 -15.39 4.70 -13.90
N ILE A 56 -14.84 5.44 -14.85
CA ILE A 56 -13.92 4.90 -15.87
C ILE A 56 -12.50 5.17 -15.43
N GLY A 57 -11.64 4.14 -15.46
CA GLY A 57 -10.22 4.28 -15.12
C GLY A 57 -9.47 5.09 -16.18
N GLU A 58 -8.95 6.26 -15.81
CA GLU A 58 -8.15 7.11 -16.71
C GLU A 58 -6.81 6.47 -17.07
N THR A 59 -6.30 5.59 -16.20
CA THR A 59 -5.13 4.74 -16.38
C THR A 59 -5.40 3.35 -15.82
N GLY A 60 -4.49 2.39 -16.04
CA GLY A 60 -4.57 1.07 -15.44
C GLY A 60 -4.10 1.11 -13.99
N TYR A 61 -4.76 0.34 -13.13
CA TYR A 61 -4.55 0.39 -11.68
C TYR A 61 -4.58 -1.01 -11.09
N TRP A 62 -3.63 -1.30 -10.21
CA TRP A 62 -3.58 -2.51 -9.41
C TRP A 62 -3.18 -2.13 -7.98
N LEU A 63 -4.02 -2.46 -7.00
CA LEU A 63 -3.83 -2.11 -5.60
C LEU A 63 -4.09 -3.30 -4.70
N LEU A 64 -3.11 -3.60 -3.87
CA LEU A 64 -3.25 -4.46 -2.71
C LEU A 64 -3.29 -3.60 -1.45
N ASN A 65 -4.28 -3.86 -0.58
CA ASN A 65 -4.38 -3.28 0.75
C ASN A 65 -4.41 -4.41 1.78
N THR A 66 -3.54 -4.33 2.79
CA THR A 66 -3.36 -5.37 3.80
C THR A 66 -4.27 -5.22 5.02
N LYS A 67 -4.95 -4.08 5.17
CA LYS A 67 -5.77 -3.71 6.33
C LYS A 67 -6.73 -4.81 6.77
N ASP A 68 -7.53 -5.33 5.84
CA ASP A 68 -8.55 -6.34 6.12
C ASP A 68 -8.05 -7.77 5.87
N ARG A 69 -6.75 -7.96 5.57
CA ARG A 69 -6.18 -9.26 5.21
C ARG A 69 -5.47 -9.96 6.35
N LEU A 70 -4.67 -9.22 7.13
CA LEU A 70 -3.77 -9.84 8.11
C LEU A 70 -4.35 -9.86 9.53
N GLY A 71 -5.34 -9.04 9.83
CA GLY A 71 -5.97 -8.99 11.18
C GLY A 71 -5.04 -8.52 12.30
N THR A 72 -3.83 -8.05 11.96
CA THR A 72 -2.80 -7.56 12.89
C THR A 72 -2.70 -6.02 12.83
N PRO A 73 -2.49 -5.35 13.98
CA PRO A 73 -2.14 -3.92 14.04
C PRO A 73 -0.64 -3.61 13.90
N GLU A 74 0.23 -4.61 13.77
CA GLU A 74 1.69 -4.47 13.71
C GLU A 74 2.18 -4.16 12.29
N LEU A 75 2.79 -2.97 12.09
CA LEU A 75 3.27 -2.58 10.75
C LEU A 75 4.33 -3.54 10.18
N SER A 76 5.16 -4.14 11.05
CA SER A 76 6.17 -5.14 10.64
C SER A 76 5.56 -6.30 9.88
N ASP A 77 4.37 -6.75 10.28
CA ASP A 77 3.72 -7.91 9.70
C ASP A 77 3.14 -7.56 8.33
N HIS A 78 2.60 -6.35 8.20
CA HIS A 78 2.18 -5.80 6.90
C HIS A 78 3.37 -5.62 5.95
N ILE A 79 4.51 -5.15 6.44
CA ILE A 79 5.75 -5.01 5.65
C ILE A 79 6.25 -6.38 5.20
N ALA A 80 6.35 -7.35 6.12
CA ALA A 80 6.80 -8.71 5.81
C ALA A 80 5.93 -9.34 4.72
N PHE A 81 4.61 -9.17 4.80
CA PHE A 81 3.68 -9.65 3.79
C PHE A 81 3.93 -9.03 2.40
N ILE A 82 4.16 -7.71 2.32
CA ILE A 82 4.50 -7.06 1.04
C ILE A 82 5.86 -7.54 0.52
N VAL A 83 6.84 -7.72 1.41
CA VAL A 83 8.16 -8.27 1.05
C VAL A 83 8.05 -9.67 0.47
N ASP A 84 7.23 -10.54 1.07
CA ASP A 84 7.04 -11.91 0.59
C ASP A 84 6.37 -11.94 -0.79
N ILE A 85 5.36 -11.09 -1.00
CA ILE A 85 4.70 -10.94 -2.32
C ILE A 85 5.68 -10.46 -3.38
N LEU A 86 6.47 -9.42 -3.07
CA LEU A 86 7.42 -8.88 -4.02
C LEU A 86 8.57 -9.85 -4.29
N ALA A 87 9.11 -10.49 -3.27
CA ALA A 87 10.20 -11.46 -3.43
C ALA A 87 9.77 -12.71 -4.23
N GLY A 88 8.47 -13.04 -4.21
CA GLY A 88 7.89 -14.20 -4.88
C GLY A 88 8.20 -15.51 -4.15
N ALA A 89 7.41 -16.55 -4.47
CA ALA A 89 7.58 -17.90 -3.90
C ALA A 89 8.83 -18.62 -4.45
N ASP A 90 9.25 -18.30 -5.69
CA ASP A 90 10.40 -18.89 -6.36
C ASP A 90 11.50 -17.83 -6.56
N LYS A 91 12.64 -18.05 -5.90
CA LYS A 91 13.77 -17.14 -5.72
C LYS A 91 14.26 -16.52 -7.04
N ASP A 92 14.58 -15.23 -6.98
CA ASP A 92 15.17 -14.32 -7.99
C ASP A 92 14.48 -14.20 -9.36
N GLN A 93 14.14 -15.29 -10.04
CA GLN A 93 13.52 -15.23 -11.37
C GLN A 93 12.14 -14.57 -11.37
N THR A 94 11.33 -14.80 -10.33
CA THR A 94 9.99 -14.20 -10.23
C THR A 94 10.07 -12.69 -10.12
N PHE A 95 10.96 -12.19 -9.26
CA PHE A 95 11.15 -10.76 -9.09
C PHE A 95 11.74 -10.10 -10.35
N ASP A 96 12.67 -10.76 -11.04
CA ASP A 96 13.25 -10.20 -12.28
C ASP A 96 12.22 -10.17 -13.43
N ARG A 97 11.30 -11.14 -13.49
CA ARG A 97 10.15 -11.09 -14.41
C ARG A 97 9.20 -9.95 -14.06
N LEU A 98 8.84 -9.80 -12.78
CA LEU A 98 8.03 -8.68 -12.30
C LEU A 98 8.67 -7.34 -12.67
N LYS A 99 9.97 -7.18 -12.37
CA LYS A 99 10.74 -5.97 -12.71
C LYS A 99 10.74 -5.69 -14.22
N SER A 100 10.89 -6.73 -15.04
CA SER A 100 10.85 -6.61 -16.49
C SER A 100 9.47 -6.19 -16.99
N ALA A 101 8.40 -6.77 -16.46
CA ALA A 101 7.02 -6.41 -16.79
C ALA A 101 6.69 -4.97 -16.39
N VAL A 102 7.03 -4.57 -15.15
CA VAL A 102 6.88 -3.20 -14.65
C VAL A 102 7.61 -2.19 -15.54
N GLY A 103 8.87 -2.49 -15.91
CA GLY A 103 9.66 -1.63 -16.78
C GLY A 103 9.12 -1.54 -18.21
N ALA A 104 8.77 -2.67 -18.82
CA ALA A 104 8.28 -2.72 -20.20
C ALA A 104 6.93 -1.98 -20.36
N ALA A 105 6.05 -2.08 -19.37
CA ALA A 105 4.77 -1.37 -19.36
C ALA A 105 4.85 0.05 -18.77
N SER A 106 6.05 0.53 -18.42
CA SER A 106 6.28 1.86 -17.81
C SER A 106 5.39 2.12 -16.59
N LEU A 107 5.22 1.10 -15.74
CA LEU A 107 4.35 1.20 -14.57
C LEU A 107 5.05 1.95 -13.45
N SER A 108 4.31 2.84 -12.79
CA SER A 108 4.70 3.41 -11.51
C SER A 108 4.42 2.41 -10.39
N THR A 109 5.35 2.31 -9.43
CA THR A 109 5.20 1.44 -8.25
C THR A 109 5.24 2.31 -6.99
N LEU A 110 4.25 2.15 -6.11
CA LEU A 110 4.20 2.87 -4.84
C LEU A 110 3.81 1.91 -3.71
N VAL A 111 4.56 1.96 -2.61
CA VAL A 111 4.17 1.34 -1.35
C VAL A 111 3.85 2.44 -0.35
N THR A 112 2.67 2.43 0.26
CA THR A 112 2.33 3.37 1.34
C THR A 112 2.21 2.62 2.65
N LEU A 113 2.90 3.10 3.68
CA LEU A 113 2.89 2.54 5.02
C LEU A 113 2.11 3.46 5.96
N PHE A 114 1.02 2.95 6.52
CA PHE A 114 0.18 3.69 7.45
C PHE A 114 0.44 3.19 8.86
N TRP A 115 0.65 4.12 9.80
CA TRP A 115 0.82 3.79 11.21
C TRP A 115 0.26 4.86 12.12
N PHE A 116 -0.46 4.43 13.15
CA PHE A 116 -1.04 5.26 14.18
C PHE A 116 -0.48 4.85 15.55
N GLY A 117 0.46 5.64 16.05
CA GLY A 117 1.09 5.51 17.35
C GLY A 117 0.32 6.14 18.50
N GLN A 118 0.60 5.67 19.72
CA GLN A 118 0.22 6.40 20.93
C GLN A 118 1.12 7.63 21.14
N ALA A 119 0.74 8.50 22.07
CA ALA A 119 1.54 9.66 22.45
C ALA A 119 2.95 9.21 22.89
N GLY A 120 3.99 9.82 22.34
CA GLY A 120 5.39 9.49 22.65
C GLY A 120 5.89 8.18 22.01
N ALA A 121 5.07 7.47 21.24
CA ALA A 121 5.52 6.30 20.50
C ALA A 121 6.50 6.72 19.39
N GLN A 122 7.59 5.96 19.24
CA GLN A 122 8.50 6.11 18.12
C GLN A 122 7.89 5.47 16.87
N PRO A 123 8.00 6.11 15.70
CA PRO A 123 7.56 5.49 14.45
C PRO A 123 8.32 4.19 14.18
N PRO A 124 7.68 3.18 13.55
CA PRO A 124 8.37 1.95 13.20
C PRO A 124 9.44 2.19 12.14
N THR A 125 10.50 1.39 12.20
CA THR A 125 11.52 1.35 11.15
C THR A 125 10.98 0.63 9.92
N ILE A 126 11.37 1.10 8.73
CA ILE A 126 11.06 0.45 7.46
C ILE A 126 12.10 -0.64 7.21
N ASP A 127 11.66 -1.83 6.81
CA ASP A 127 12.56 -2.95 6.50
C ASP A 127 13.47 -2.61 5.29
N PRO A 128 14.81 -2.64 5.42
CA PRO A 128 15.73 -2.39 4.31
C PRO A 128 15.53 -3.31 3.10
N ARG A 129 14.99 -4.51 3.30
CA ARG A 129 14.64 -5.44 2.23
C ARG A 129 13.49 -4.89 1.40
N LEU A 130 12.47 -4.31 2.03
CA LEU A 130 11.38 -3.63 1.32
C LEU A 130 11.92 -2.48 0.47
N GLU A 131 12.76 -1.63 1.06
CA GLU A 131 13.41 -0.51 0.36
C GLU A 131 14.21 -1.00 -0.86
N GLY A 132 14.99 -2.07 -0.69
CA GLY A 132 15.78 -2.69 -1.75
C GLY A 132 14.92 -3.19 -2.93
N LEU A 133 13.80 -3.87 -2.63
CA LEU A 133 12.88 -4.39 -3.65
C LEU A 133 12.17 -3.25 -4.39
N VAL A 134 11.59 -2.30 -3.67
CA VAL A 134 10.85 -1.17 -4.26
C VAL A 134 11.78 -0.31 -5.13
N ARG A 135 13.02 -0.06 -4.68
CA ARG A 135 14.03 0.67 -5.47
C ARG A 135 14.40 -0.07 -6.76
N ARG A 136 14.51 -1.40 -6.74
CA ARG A 136 14.80 -2.21 -7.95
C ARG A 136 13.65 -2.16 -8.96
N LEU A 137 12.41 -1.94 -8.49
CA LEU A 137 11.23 -1.66 -9.31
C LEU A 137 11.10 -0.19 -9.74
N ARG A 138 12.09 0.66 -9.38
CA ARG A 138 12.05 2.13 -9.58
C ARG A 138 10.81 2.77 -8.93
N GLY A 139 10.29 2.15 -7.87
CA GLY A 139 9.16 2.67 -7.11
C GLY A 139 9.58 3.57 -5.96
N ALA A 140 8.57 4.04 -5.22
CA ALA A 140 8.73 4.84 -4.01
C ALA A 140 8.04 4.18 -2.81
N ILE A 141 8.49 4.56 -1.62
CA ILE A 141 7.82 4.27 -0.35
C ILE A 141 7.37 5.59 0.25
N GLU A 142 6.10 5.68 0.61
CA GLU A 142 5.52 6.80 1.35
C GLU A 142 5.09 6.33 2.74
N THR A 143 5.24 7.19 3.75
CA THR A 143 4.82 6.91 5.13
C THR A 143 3.78 7.92 5.58
N ASP A 144 2.66 7.42 6.09
CA ASP A 144 1.65 8.20 6.80
C ASP A 144 1.65 7.77 8.26
N PHE A 145 2.59 8.34 9.03
CA PHE A 145 2.84 8.00 10.42
C PHE A 145 2.32 9.11 11.32
N VAL A 146 1.30 8.79 12.13
CA VAL A 146 0.61 9.73 13.01
C VAL A 146 0.72 9.25 14.45
N THR A 147 0.87 10.16 15.41
CA THR A 147 0.82 9.85 16.85
C THR A 147 -0.31 10.60 17.54
N LYS A 148 -1.04 9.93 18.44
CA LYS A 148 -2.06 10.57 19.26
C LYS A 148 -1.45 11.72 20.10
N GLY A 149 -1.97 12.93 19.98
CA GLY A 149 -1.55 14.09 20.80
C GLY A 149 -0.59 15.08 20.14
N ARG A 150 -0.27 14.92 18.84
CA ARG A 150 0.36 16.00 18.06
C ARG A 150 -0.74 16.81 17.36
N ASP A 151 -1.20 17.84 18.03
CA ASP A 151 -2.05 18.88 17.44
C ASP A 151 -1.22 19.61 16.35
N PRO A 152 -1.73 19.83 15.12
CA PRO A 152 -1.01 20.64 14.13
C PRO A 152 -0.94 22.14 14.46
N GLU A 153 -1.58 22.62 15.53
CA GLU A 153 -1.54 24.04 15.93
C GLU A 153 -1.24 24.24 17.42
N ARG A 154 0.04 24.34 17.74
CA ARG A 154 0.51 25.29 18.76
C ARG A 154 1.94 25.67 18.47
N ILE A 155 2.08 26.46 17.41
CA ILE A 155 3.25 27.32 17.22
C ILE A 155 3.09 28.41 18.28
N ASP A 156 4.01 28.44 19.23
CA ASP A 156 4.02 29.40 20.32
C ASP A 156 3.94 30.84 19.79
N GLY A 157 2.82 31.48 20.11
CA GLY A 157 2.66 32.93 20.05
C GLY A 157 3.56 33.58 21.09
N ARG A 158 4.75 33.90 20.62
CA ARG A 158 5.74 34.87 21.09
C ARG A 158 5.26 35.90 22.13
N ALA A 159 6.16 36.15 23.08
CA ALA A 159 6.19 37.25 24.04
C ALA A 159 5.70 38.61 23.51
N ALA A 160 4.93 39.30 24.35
CA ALA A 160 5.04 40.74 24.63
C ALA A 160 4.50 40.99 26.05
#